data_AF-A0A5R9FA10-F1
#
_entry.id   AF-A0A5R9FA10-F1
#
_cell.length_a   1.000
_cell.length_b   1.000
_cell.length_c   1.000
_cell.angle_alpha   90.00
_cell.angle_beta   90.00
_cell.angle_gamma   90.00
#
_symmetry.space_group_name_H-M   'P 1'
#
loop_
_entity.id
_entity.type
_entity.pdbx_description
1 polymer ?
#
loop_
_entity_poly.entity_id
_entity_poly.type
_entity_poly.pdbx_seq_one_letter_code
_entity_poly.pdbx_strand_id
1 'polypeptide(L)' 'MKRVLITFLLQAITWYGFSLVLHLSTRDKMTFKIIMFLIFLYLVTIISIYVMKHRKITFFITFFSTSSYIITELIVQ' A
#
# COMPACT_ATOMS: atom_id res chain seq x y z
N MET A 1 -15.34 12.91 5.58
CA MET A 1 -13.96 13.41 5.31
C MET A 1 -12.93 12.86 6.30
N LYS A 2 -13.09 13.00 7.64
CA LYS A 2 -12.11 12.53 8.64
C LYS A 2 -11.63 11.07 8.44
N ARG A 3 -12.54 10.13 8.20
CA ARG A 3 -12.21 8.70 7.97
C ARG A 3 -11.41 8.45 6.69
N VAL A 4 -11.67 9.25 5.64
CA VAL A 4 -10.93 9.14 4.37
C VAL A 4 -9.49 9.57 4.56
N LEU A 5 -9.26 10.68 5.26
CA LEU A 5 -7.92 11.16 5.60
C LEU A 5 -7.15 10.13 6.45
N ILE A 6 -7.79 9.58 7.50
CA ILE A 6 -7.19 8.54 8.35
C ILE A 6 -6.83 7.31 7.53
N THR A 7 -7.72 6.88 6.63
CA THR A 7 -7.45 5.74 5.75
C THR A 7 -6.24 6.01 4.85
N PHE A 8 -6.18 7.20 4.23
CA PHE A 8 -5.07 7.58 3.38
C PHE A 8 -3.73 7.63 4.13
N LEU A 9 -3.71 8.18 5.35
CA LEU A 9 -2.51 8.20 6.20
C LEU A 9 -2.02 6.80 6.56
N LEU A 10 -2.94 5.89 6.92
CA LEU A 10 -2.60 4.49 7.23
C LEU A 10 -2.06 3.77 5.99
N GLN A 11 -2.64 4.02 4.81
CA GLN A 11 -2.12 3.50 3.55
C GLN A 11 -0.71 4.01 3.27
N ALA A 12 -0.45 5.31 3.47
CA ALA A 12 0.87 5.91 3.29
C ALA A 12 1.93 5.31 4.21
N ILE A 13 1.62 5.13 5.50
CA ILE A 13 2.51 4.48 6.48
C ILE A 13 2.82 3.04 6.05
N THR A 14 1.80 2.32 5.56
CA THR A 14 1.96 0.93 5.11
C THR A 14 2.86 0.83 3.87
N TRP A 15 2.69 1.72 2.90
CA TRP A 15 3.55 1.79 1.70
C TRP A 15 4.98 2.24 2.02
N TYR A 16 5.16 3.16 2.97
CA TYR A 16 6.47 3.53 3.46
C TYR A 16 7.18 2.33 4.11
N GLY A 17 6.47 1.58 4.95
CA GLY A 17 6.97 0.33 5.53
C GLY A 17 7.35 -0.69 4.45
N PHE A 18 6.54 -0.86 3.41
CA PHE A 18 6.86 -1.72 2.28
C PHE A 18 8.15 -1.30 1.56
N SER A 19 8.31 0.00 1.27
CA SER A 19 9.51 0.52 0.58
C SER A 19 10.79 0.29 1.39
N LEU A 20 10.74 0.43 2.73
CA LEU A 20 11.85 0.06 3.61
C LEU A 20 12.21 -1.42 3.46
N VAL A 21 11.22 -2.32 3.59
CA VAL A 21 11.47 -3.76 3.49
C VAL A 21 11.97 -4.13 2.08
N LEU A 22 11.43 -3.50 1.02
CA LEU A 22 11.86 -3.70 -0.36
C LEU A 22 13.33 -3.31 -0.57
N HIS A 23 13.76 -2.19 0.01
CA HIS A 23 15.17 -1.77 -0.03
C HIS A 23 16.08 -2.73 0.74
N LEU A 24 15.66 -3.21 1.92
CA LEU A 24 16.42 -4.21 2.69
C LEU A 24 16.51 -5.56 1.96
N SER A 25 15.50 -5.90 1.15
CA SER A 25 15.36 -7.13 0.37
C SER A 25 16.19 -7.11 -0.94
N THR A 26 17.28 -6.33 -1.01
CA THR A 26 18.01 -6.10 -2.27
C THR A 26 18.46 -7.40 -2.96
N ARG A 27 18.85 -8.41 -2.18
CA ARG A 27 19.38 -9.71 -2.64
C ARG A 27 18.32 -10.78 -2.88
N ASP A 28 17.05 -10.52 -2.55
CA ASP A 28 16.01 -11.54 -2.67
C ASP A 28 15.55 -11.73 -4.11
N LYS A 29 15.15 -12.96 -4.44
CA LYS A 29 14.58 -13.28 -5.75
C LYS A 29 13.32 -12.46 -5.98
N MET A 30 13.10 -12.08 -7.24
CA MET A 30 11.93 -11.28 -7.65
C MET A 30 10.60 -11.89 -7.21
N THR A 31 10.49 -13.22 -7.19
CA THR A 31 9.30 -13.94 -6.69
C THR A 31 8.96 -13.60 -5.24
N PHE A 32 9.95 -13.47 -4.36
CA PHE A 32 9.71 -13.09 -2.96
C PHE A 32 9.26 -11.64 -2.84
N LYS A 33 9.80 -10.73 -3.66
CA LYS A 33 9.37 -9.32 -3.70
C LYS A 33 7.91 -9.17 -4.16
N ILE A 34 7.49 -9.97 -5.14
CA ILE A 34 6.09 -10.02 -5.60
C ILE A 34 5.16 -10.54 -4.50
N ILE A 35 5.53 -11.63 -3.82
CA ILE A 35 4.74 -12.17 -2.70
C ILE A 35 4.63 -11.14 -1.57
N MET A 36 5.73 -10.46 -1.24
CA MET A 36 5.75 -9.40 -0.25
C MET A 36 4.81 -8.24 -0.63
N PHE A 37 4.83 -7.81 -1.90
CA PHE A 37 3.90 -6.80 -2.40
C PHE A 37 2.44 -7.24 -2.21
N LEU A 38 2.10 -8.49 -2.53
CA LEU A 38 0.74 -9.03 -2.34
C LEU A 38 0.33 -9.03 -0.86
N ILE A 39 1.24 -9.33 0.06
CA ILE A 39 0.97 -9.29 1.50
C ILE A 39 0.66 -7.85 1.96
N PHE A 40 1.46 -6.87 1.53
CA PHE A 40 1.22 -5.46 1.87
C PHE A 40 -0.06 -4.90 1.22
N LEU A 41 -0.35 -5.29 -0.02
CA LEU A 41 -1.58 -4.94 -0.72
C LEU A 41 -2.82 -5.48 0.03
N TYR A 42 -2.76 -6.72 0.51
CA TYR A 42 -3.80 -7.31 1.34
C TYR A 42 -3.99 -6.56 2.66
N LEU A 43 -2.88 -6.21 3.34
CA LEU A 43 -2.87 -5.44 4.58
C LEU A 43 -3.55 -4.07 4.41
N VAL A 44 -3.13 -3.32 3.39
CA VAL A 44 -3.74 -2.03 3.04
C VAL A 44 -5.23 -2.18 2.80
N THR A 45 -5.64 -3.21 2.06
CA THR A 45 -7.06 -3.46 1.76
C THR A 45 -7.87 -3.74 3.03
N ILE A 46 -7.37 -4.60 3.93
CA ILE A 46 -8.04 -4.90 5.20
C ILE A 46 -8.17 -3.66 6.08
N ILE A 47 -7.07 -2.92 6.27
CA ILE A 47 -7.06 -1.69 7.08
C ILE A 47 -8.11 -0.72 6.56
N SER A 48 -8.18 -0.57 5.23
CA SER A 48 -9.08 0.37 4.58
C SER A 48 -10.55 -0.06 4.68
N ILE A 49 -10.83 -1.37 4.64
CA ILE A 49 -12.18 -1.92 4.86
C ILE A 49 -12.61 -1.72 6.32
N TYR A 50 -11.69 -1.87 7.28
CA TYR A 50 -12.00 -1.74 8.70
C TYR A 50 -12.31 -0.28 9.10
N VAL A 51 -11.58 0.68 8.53
CA VAL A 51 -11.75 2.11 8.85
C VAL A 51 -12.95 2.73 8.12
N MET A 52 -13.23 2.29 6.90
CA MET A 52 -14.28 2.86 6.05
C MET A 52 -15.62 2.12 6.14
N LYS A 53 -16.70 2.90 6.23
CA LYS A 53 -18.08 2.37 6.24
C LYS A 53 -18.57 1.91 4.85
N HIS A 54 -17.97 2.42 3.76
CA HIS A 54 -18.43 2.17 2.38
C HIS A 54 -17.35 1.51 1.52
N ARG A 55 -17.57 0.25 1.15
CA ARG A 55 -16.63 -0.59 0.37
C ARG A 55 -16.25 -0.01 -1.00
N LYS A 56 -17.15 0.67 -1.70
CA LYS A 56 -16.87 1.23 -3.04
C LYS A 56 -15.78 2.31 -2.98
N ILE A 57 -15.86 3.21 -1.99
CA ILE A 57 -14.90 4.30 -1.85
C ILE A 57 -13.54 3.76 -1.38
N THR A 58 -13.54 2.73 -0.53
CA THR A 58 -12.33 2.00 -0.13
C THR A 58 -11.54 1.48 -1.32
N PHE A 59 -12.23 0.89 -2.30
CA PHE A 59 -11.57 0.33 -3.48
C PHE A 59 -10.89 1.43 -4.32
N PHE A 60 -11.58 2.55 -4.55
CA PHE A 60 -11.00 3.70 -5.26
C PHE A 60 -9.79 4.28 -4.53
N ILE A 61 -9.87 4.46 -3.20
CA ILE A 61 -8.75 5.01 -2.42
C ILE A 61 -7.56 4.06 -2.45
N THR A 62 -7.79 2.75 -2.28
CA THR A 62 -6.74 1.73 -2.33
C THR A 62 -6.08 1.66 -3.70
N PHE A 63 -6.86 1.70 -4.77
CA PHE A 63 -6.34 1.72 -6.14
C PHE A 63 -5.50 2.97 -6.42
N PHE A 64 -5.99 4.13 -6.00
CA PHE A 64 -5.27 5.40 -6.15
C PHE A 64 -3.96 5.39 -5.37
N SER A 65 -4.00 5.01 -4.09
CA SER A 65 -2.83 4.87 -3.22
C SER A 65 -1.79 3.91 -3.76
N THR A 66 -2.22 2.75 -4.25
CA THR A 66 -1.31 1.72 -4.82
C THR A 66 -0.66 2.25 -6.09
N SER A 67 -1.44 2.89 -6.97
CA SER A 67 -0.91 3.51 -8.19
C SER A 67 0.10 4.62 -7.86
N SER A 68 -0.21 5.48 -6.90
CA SER A 68 0.73 6.52 -6.44
C SER A 68 2.01 5.91 -5.91
N TYR A 69 1.94 4.85 -5.10
CA TYR A 69 3.12 4.16 -4.60
C TYR A 69 4.00 3.60 -5.72
N ILE A 70 3.39 2.87 -6.68
CA ILE A 70 4.12 2.30 -7.82
C ILE A 70 4.83 3.40 -8.62
N ILE A 71 4.15 4.53 -8.88
CA ILE A 71 4.75 5.67 -9.57
C ILE A 71 5.94 6.23 -8.79
N THR A 72 5.80 6.41 -7.48
CA THR A 72 6.91 6.94 -6.66
C THR A 72 8.10 6.00 -6.62
N GLU A 73 7.88 4.69 -6.53
CA GLU A 73 8.96 3.70 -6.52
C GLU A 73 9.68 3.65 -7.88
N LEU A 74 8.93 3.78 -9.00
CA LEU A 74 9.52 3.86 -10.34
C LEU A 74 10.37 5.11 -10.58
N ILE A 75 10.10 6.22 -9.87
CA ILE A 75 10.88 7.46 -9.99
C ILE A 75 12.14 7.41 -9.11
N VAL A 76 12.08 6.70 -7.98
CA VAL A 76 13.16 6.64 -6.99
C VAL A 76 14.22 5.58 -7.35
N GLN A 77 13.84 4.53 -8.08
CA GLN A 77 14.77 3.52 -8.64
C GLN A 77 15.53 4.02 -9.86
#